data_AF-A0A968PF24-F1
#
_entry.id   AF-A0A968PF24-F1
#
_cell.length_a   1.000
_cell.length_b   1.000
_cell.length_c   1.000
_cell.angle_alpha   90.00
_cell.angle_beta   90.00
_cell.angle_gamma   90.00
#
_symmetry.space_group_name_H-M   'P 1'
#
loop_
_entity.id
_entity.type
_entity.pdbx_description
1 polymer ?
#
loop_
_entity_poly.entity_id
_entity_poly.type
_entity_poly.pdbx_seq_one_letter_code
_entity_poly.pdbx_strand_id
1 'polypeptide(L)'
;MTRTPASTPAPAAPAPSAPLVLEPVTPPAPVAPPVVVRRATAAFVELEQRFREAMKLPLEEQPLGELQVAYRSLQTDAQLLPSEARIIPARLLQLDRNQKLTEQLGDLSSLKNELGLRQERIESVRIESVRRTNAPQEAVPGQGKYYDAVGQLVGSAVYDGNRMPQLFRLLDASSLRTVAYVQPGDKINPKVYLGQVVGLIGSSRYDPSLKLNILK
;
A
#
# COMPACT_ATOMS: atom_id res chain seq x y z
N MET A 1 39.83 -28.09 -74.98
CA MET A 1 40.04 -27.37 -76.26
C MET A 1 38.71 -26.78 -76.68
N THR A 2 38.44 -25.55 -76.29
CA THR A 2 38.59 -24.30 -77.09
C THR A 2 37.37 -23.98 -77.94
N ARG A 3 36.67 -22.92 -77.47
CA ARG A 3 36.08 -21.81 -78.24
C ARG A 3 35.05 -22.13 -79.31
N THR A 4 33.82 -21.65 -79.12
CA THR A 4 33.14 -20.80 -80.13
C THR A 4 32.10 -19.91 -79.43
N PRO A 5 32.25 -18.57 -79.48
CA PRO A 5 31.20 -17.58 -79.24
C PRO A 5 30.68 -17.01 -80.57
N ALA A 6 29.46 -16.45 -80.59
CA ALA A 6 29.02 -15.33 -81.45
C ALA A 6 27.50 -15.16 -81.23
N SER A 7 27.04 -14.15 -80.48
CA SER A 7 26.98 -12.72 -80.80
C SER A 7 25.99 -12.40 -81.93
N THR A 8 24.80 -11.98 -81.48
CA THR A 8 23.83 -11.06 -82.06
C THR A 8 24.40 -10.01 -83.02
N PRO A 9 23.62 -9.64 -84.05
CA PRO A 9 23.33 -8.23 -84.29
C PRO A 9 21.81 -7.95 -84.41
N ALA A 10 21.40 -6.87 -83.73
CA ALA A 10 20.13 -6.17 -83.87
C ALA A 10 20.15 -5.25 -85.13
N PRO A 11 19.17 -4.36 -85.35
CA PRO A 11 17.72 -4.50 -85.39
C PRO A 11 17.15 -4.11 -86.79
N ALA A 12 15.95 -4.58 -87.14
CA ALA A 12 15.20 -4.04 -88.27
C ALA A 12 14.57 -2.69 -87.90
N ALA A 13 14.76 -1.71 -88.77
CA ALA A 13 14.30 -0.32 -88.59
C ALA A 13 12.75 -0.21 -88.51
N PRO A 14 12.23 0.73 -87.71
CA PRO A 14 10.80 1.05 -87.66
C PRO A 14 10.39 1.97 -88.83
N ALA A 15 9.21 1.71 -89.39
CA ALA A 15 8.51 2.60 -90.32
C ALA A 15 7.93 3.84 -89.59
N PRO A 16 7.76 4.99 -90.27
CA PRO A 16 7.36 6.23 -89.63
C PRO A 16 5.84 6.45 -89.57
N SER A 17 5.44 7.19 -88.52
CA SER A 17 4.32 8.14 -88.46
C SER A 17 2.90 7.64 -88.19
N ALA A 18 2.46 7.88 -86.94
CA ALA A 18 1.27 8.68 -86.67
C ALA A 18 1.52 9.53 -85.40
N PRO A 19 1.35 10.86 -85.42
CA PRO A 19 1.46 11.67 -84.21
C PRO A 19 0.26 11.39 -83.29
N LEU A 20 0.52 10.76 -82.14
CA LEU A 20 -0.41 10.73 -81.02
C LEU A 20 -0.55 12.14 -80.48
N VAL A 21 -1.70 12.76 -80.74
CA VAL A 21 -2.15 13.96 -80.04
C VAL A 21 -2.37 13.53 -78.58
N LEU A 22 -1.45 13.92 -77.70
CA LEU A 22 -1.61 13.80 -76.26
C LEU A 22 -2.61 14.87 -75.82
N GLU A 23 -3.84 14.48 -75.56
CA GLU A 23 -4.75 15.32 -74.79
C GLU A 23 -4.13 15.57 -73.40
N PRO A 24 -4.11 16.82 -72.91
CA PRO A 24 -3.58 17.12 -71.58
C PRO A 24 -4.48 16.47 -70.52
N VAL A 25 -4.00 15.40 -69.90
CA VAL A 25 -4.60 14.81 -68.70
C VAL A 25 -4.60 15.87 -67.62
N THR A 26 -5.76 16.47 -67.38
CA THR A 26 -5.98 17.40 -66.28
C THR A 26 -5.83 16.60 -64.98
N PRO A 27 -4.94 16.98 -64.04
CA PRO A 27 -4.84 16.28 -62.77
C PRO A 27 -6.20 16.35 -62.06
N PRO A 28 -6.70 15.25 -61.48
CA PRO A 28 -7.96 15.28 -60.74
C PRO A 28 -7.83 16.28 -59.59
N ALA A 29 -8.81 17.18 -59.49
CA ALA A 29 -8.89 18.15 -58.41
C ALA A 29 -8.82 17.43 -57.05
N PRO A 30 -8.12 17.99 -56.04
CA PRO A 30 -8.01 17.37 -54.73
C PRO A 30 -9.40 17.23 -54.11
N VAL A 31 -9.85 15.98 -53.97
CA VAL A 31 -11.12 15.66 -53.31
C VAL A 31 -10.99 16.06 -51.85
N ALA A 32 -11.69 17.13 -51.46
CA ALA A 32 -11.78 17.53 -50.07
C ALA A 32 -12.34 16.35 -49.25
N PRO A 33 -11.70 15.97 -48.12
CA PRO A 33 -12.19 14.85 -47.33
C PRO A 33 -13.62 15.10 -46.87
N PRO A 34 -14.46 14.04 -46.81
CA PRO A 34 -15.88 14.17 -46.47
C PRO A 34 -16.04 14.85 -45.10
N VAL A 35 -17.04 15.73 -45.00
CA VAL A 35 -17.32 16.57 -43.82
C VAL A 35 -17.42 15.76 -42.52
N VAL A 36 -17.88 14.51 -42.61
CA VAL A 36 -18.09 13.65 -41.45
C VAL A 36 -16.76 13.11 -40.87
N VAL A 37 -15.78 12.80 -41.72
CA VAL A 37 -14.41 12.44 -41.30
C VAL A 37 -13.72 13.61 -40.59
N ARG A 38 -13.99 14.86 -41.01
CA ARG A 38 -13.49 16.06 -40.32
C ARG A 38 -14.07 16.25 -38.91
N ARG A 39 -15.26 15.71 -38.65
CA ARG A 39 -15.92 15.80 -37.33
C ARG A 39 -15.34 14.79 -36.34
N ALA A 40 -15.11 13.56 -36.78
CA ALA A 40 -14.49 12.51 -35.96
C ALA A 40 -13.08 12.93 -35.50
N THR A 41 -12.27 13.48 -36.41
CA THR A 41 -10.93 13.99 -36.07
C THR A 41 -10.99 15.16 -35.08
N ALA A 42 -11.94 16.09 -35.25
CA ALA A 42 -12.09 17.20 -34.31
C ALA A 42 -12.46 16.73 -32.89
N ALA A 43 -13.37 15.78 -32.78
CA ALA A 43 -13.78 15.20 -31.50
C ALA A 43 -12.61 14.46 -30.81
N PHE A 44 -11.83 13.69 -31.57
CA PHE A 44 -10.62 13.04 -31.05
C PHE A 44 -9.59 14.05 -30.56
N VAL A 45 -9.31 15.10 -31.33
CA VAL A 45 -8.33 16.15 -30.97
C VAL A 45 -8.73 16.88 -29.69
N GLU A 46 -10.01 17.23 -29.55
CA GLU A 46 -10.54 17.86 -28.33
C GLU A 46 -10.39 16.92 -27.12
N LEU A 47 -10.73 15.65 -27.27
CA LEU A 47 -10.59 14.66 -26.21
C LEU A 47 -9.14 14.45 -25.80
N GLU A 48 -8.20 14.40 -26.75
CA GLU A 48 -6.77 14.27 -26.48
C GLU A 48 -6.21 15.55 -25.82
N GLN A 49 -6.78 16.73 -26.11
CA GLN A 49 -6.44 17.95 -25.38
C GLN A 49 -6.90 17.88 -23.93
N ARG A 50 -8.17 17.53 -23.68
CA ARG A 50 -8.70 17.34 -22.32
C ARG A 50 -7.91 16.30 -21.54
N PHE A 51 -7.52 15.21 -22.20
CA PHE A 51 -6.65 14.19 -21.62
C PHE A 51 -5.28 14.78 -21.20
N ARG A 52 -4.63 15.54 -22.07
CA ARG A 52 -3.34 16.20 -21.75
C ARG A 52 -3.45 17.22 -20.63
N GLU A 53 -4.56 17.93 -20.54
CA GLU A 53 -4.84 18.84 -19.45
C GLU A 53 -5.06 18.07 -18.14
N ALA A 54 -5.89 17.03 -18.17
CA ALA A 54 -6.13 16.14 -17.03
C ALA A 54 -4.84 15.52 -16.47
N MET A 55 -3.93 15.08 -17.32
CA MET A 55 -2.66 14.48 -16.89
C MET A 55 -1.69 15.46 -16.19
N LYS A 56 -1.99 16.77 -16.18
CA LYS A 56 -1.23 17.77 -15.40
C LYS A 56 -1.73 17.91 -13.97
N LEU A 57 -2.94 17.45 -13.68
CA LEU A 57 -3.50 17.50 -12.33
C LEU A 57 -2.93 16.37 -11.45
N PRO A 58 -2.91 16.55 -10.11
CA PRO A 58 -2.74 15.46 -9.16
C PRO A 58 -3.68 14.30 -9.48
N LEU A 59 -3.24 13.06 -9.23
CA LEU A 59 -3.93 11.85 -9.67
C LEU A 59 -5.38 11.76 -9.14
N GLU A 60 -5.59 12.28 -7.93
CA GLU A 60 -6.86 12.32 -7.21
C GLU A 60 -7.86 13.31 -7.82
N GLU A 61 -7.37 14.33 -8.53
CA GLU A 61 -8.18 15.38 -9.16
C GLU A 61 -8.45 15.11 -10.65
N GLN A 62 -7.87 14.05 -11.21
CA GLN A 62 -8.04 13.72 -12.63
C GLN A 62 -9.47 13.20 -12.88
N PRO A 63 -10.18 13.69 -13.92
CA PRO A 63 -11.52 13.21 -14.28
C PRO A 63 -11.44 11.88 -15.05
N LEU A 64 -10.86 10.84 -14.43
CA LEU A 64 -10.52 9.56 -15.07
C LEU A 64 -11.75 8.85 -15.63
N GLY A 65 -12.85 8.80 -14.87
CA GLY A 65 -14.08 8.13 -15.28
C GLY A 65 -14.74 8.79 -16.50
N GLU A 66 -14.81 10.12 -16.53
CA GLU A 66 -15.35 10.88 -17.66
C GLU A 66 -14.52 10.66 -18.92
N LEU A 67 -13.19 10.71 -18.81
CA LEU A 67 -12.29 10.45 -19.92
C LEU A 67 -12.42 9.03 -20.45
N GLN A 68 -12.54 8.03 -19.57
CA GLN A 68 -12.74 6.64 -19.99
C GLN A 68 -14.04 6.47 -20.78
N VAL A 69 -15.15 7.04 -20.30
CA VAL A 69 -16.45 6.99 -20.99
C VAL A 69 -16.34 7.67 -22.36
N ALA A 70 -15.70 8.84 -22.43
CA ALA A 70 -15.49 9.55 -23.68
C ALA A 70 -14.66 8.71 -24.68
N TYR A 71 -13.53 8.14 -24.27
CA TYR A 71 -12.73 7.27 -25.14
C TYR A 71 -13.47 6.01 -25.59
N ARG A 72 -14.28 5.38 -24.73
CA ARG A 72 -15.10 4.21 -25.10
C ARG A 72 -16.18 4.58 -26.11
N SER A 73 -16.82 5.74 -25.97
CA SER A 73 -17.80 6.22 -26.96
C SER A 73 -17.16 6.46 -28.33
N LEU A 74 -15.95 7.02 -28.35
CA LEU A 74 -15.21 7.26 -29.58
C LEU A 74 -14.71 5.96 -30.23
N GLN A 75 -14.43 4.92 -29.44
CA GLN A 75 -14.03 3.60 -29.94
C GLN A 75 -15.14 2.91 -30.72
N THR A 76 -16.41 3.18 -30.39
CA THR A 76 -17.57 2.63 -31.12
C THR A 76 -17.98 3.44 -32.34
N ASP A 77 -17.33 4.59 -32.60
CA ASP A 77 -17.62 5.42 -33.77
C ASP A 77 -17.08 4.77 -35.05
N ALA A 78 -17.96 4.51 -36.01
CA ALA A 78 -17.62 3.92 -37.30
C ALA A 78 -16.75 4.85 -38.19
N GLN A 79 -16.62 6.12 -37.83
CA GLN A 79 -15.87 7.12 -38.60
C GLN A 79 -14.48 7.40 -38.08
N LEU A 80 -14.06 6.64 -37.06
CA LEU A 80 -12.76 6.77 -36.45
C LEU A 80 -11.64 6.43 -37.45
N LEU A 81 -10.60 7.26 -37.51
CA LEU A 81 -9.48 6.98 -38.41
C LEU A 81 -8.65 5.78 -37.89
N PRO A 82 -8.03 4.99 -38.78
CA PRO A 82 -7.20 3.86 -38.36
C PRO A 82 -6.04 4.24 -37.43
N SER A 83 -5.52 5.47 -37.54
CA SER A 83 -4.49 6.01 -36.64
C SER A 83 -5.02 6.26 -35.24
N GLU A 84 -6.25 6.79 -35.12
CA GLU A 84 -6.91 7.11 -33.85
C GLU A 84 -7.32 5.83 -33.13
N ALA A 85 -7.87 4.87 -33.87
CA ALA A 85 -8.25 3.54 -33.38
C ALA A 85 -7.10 2.79 -32.70
N ARG A 86 -5.84 3.06 -33.11
CA ARG A 86 -4.64 2.47 -32.49
C ARG A 86 -4.26 3.16 -31.18
N ILE A 87 -4.61 4.43 -31.00
CA ILE A 87 -4.22 5.24 -29.83
C ILE A 87 -5.20 5.01 -28.67
N ILE A 88 -6.50 4.90 -28.95
CA ILE A 88 -7.55 4.78 -27.92
C ILE A 88 -7.29 3.63 -26.92
N PRO A 89 -6.93 2.40 -27.34
CA PRO A 89 -6.68 1.30 -26.40
C PRO A 89 -5.54 1.62 -25.43
N ALA A 90 -4.47 2.27 -25.90
CA ALA A 90 -3.35 2.68 -25.07
C ALA A 90 -3.77 3.75 -24.04
N ARG A 91 -4.63 4.70 -24.45
CA ARG A 91 -5.20 5.73 -23.55
C ARG A 91 -6.12 5.11 -22.49
N LEU A 92 -6.99 4.19 -22.89
CA LEU A 92 -7.86 3.47 -21.95
C LEU A 92 -7.06 2.66 -20.92
N LEU A 93 -5.98 1.99 -21.34
CA LEU A 93 -5.09 1.27 -20.42
C LEU A 93 -4.41 2.23 -19.43
N GLN A 94 -3.95 3.38 -19.91
CA GLN A 94 -3.34 4.40 -19.06
C GLN A 94 -4.33 4.93 -18.01
N LEU A 95 -5.57 5.21 -18.41
CA LEU A 95 -6.62 5.67 -17.51
C LEU A 95 -7.02 4.59 -16.49
N ASP A 96 -7.13 3.32 -16.90
CA ASP A 96 -7.42 2.20 -16.00
C ASP A 96 -6.33 2.02 -14.95
N ARG A 97 -5.06 2.12 -15.36
CA ARG A 97 -3.93 2.09 -14.43
C ARG A 97 -4.00 3.24 -13.43
N ASN A 98 -4.25 4.46 -13.91
CA ASN A 98 -4.34 5.63 -13.04
C ASN A 98 -5.50 5.50 -12.06
N GLN A 99 -6.64 4.97 -12.49
CA GLN A 99 -7.80 4.76 -11.63
C GLN A 99 -7.49 3.75 -10.51
N LYS A 100 -6.86 2.62 -10.84
CA LYS A 100 -6.42 1.63 -9.85
C LYS A 100 -5.44 2.22 -8.84
N LEU A 101 -4.54 3.11 -9.29
CA LEU A 101 -3.62 3.79 -8.38
C LEU A 101 -4.36 4.73 -7.42
N THR A 102 -5.35 5.49 -7.89
CA THR A 102 -6.18 6.34 -7.02
C THR A 102 -6.94 5.53 -5.98
N GLU A 103 -7.53 4.38 -6.39
CA GLU A 103 -8.22 3.46 -5.49
C GLU A 103 -7.27 2.94 -4.40
N GLN A 104 -6.08 2.48 -4.78
CA GLN A 104 -5.06 1.99 -3.85
C GLN A 104 -4.59 3.06 -2.86
N LEU A 105 -4.41 4.31 -3.31
CA LEU A 105 -4.06 5.42 -2.42
C LEU A 105 -5.20 5.72 -1.44
N GLY A 106 -6.45 5.65 -1.88
CA GLY A 106 -7.63 5.75 -1.03
C GLY A 106 -7.64 4.68 0.07
N ASP A 107 -7.43 3.42 -0.30
CA ASP A 107 -7.38 2.30 0.64
C ASP A 107 -6.26 2.49 1.69
N LEU A 108 -5.06 2.86 1.24
CA LEU A 108 -3.94 3.13 2.14
C LEU A 108 -4.24 4.29 3.10
N SER A 109 -4.91 5.34 2.64
CA SER A 109 -5.28 6.48 3.48
C SER A 109 -6.30 6.06 4.56
N SER A 110 -7.30 5.26 4.20
CA SER A 110 -8.32 4.76 5.12
C SER A 110 -7.72 3.83 6.18
N LEU A 111 -6.81 2.93 5.77
CA LEU A 111 -6.11 2.03 6.67
C LEU A 111 -5.19 2.79 7.64
N LYS A 112 -4.51 3.85 7.16
CA LYS A 112 -3.72 4.73 8.02
C LYS A 112 -4.57 5.39 9.10
N ASN A 113 -5.74 5.91 8.70
CA ASN A 113 -6.68 6.56 9.63
C ASN A 113 -7.21 5.55 10.67
N GLU A 114 -7.56 4.34 10.23
CA GLU A 114 -8.01 3.29 11.14
C GLU A 114 -6.93 2.90 12.15
N LEU A 115 -5.69 2.73 11.70
CA LEU A 115 -4.56 2.43 12.59
C LEU A 115 -4.30 3.57 13.58
N GLY A 116 -4.41 4.83 13.15
CA GLY A 116 -4.31 5.99 14.03
C GLY A 116 -5.37 5.97 15.14
N LEU A 117 -6.64 5.78 14.78
CA LEU A 117 -7.75 5.68 15.75
C LEU A 117 -7.58 4.49 16.71
N ARG A 118 -7.07 3.35 16.23
CA ARG A 118 -6.78 2.19 17.08
C ARG A 118 -5.63 2.50 18.05
N GLN A 119 -4.58 3.17 17.61
CA GLN A 119 -3.46 3.57 18.47
C GLN A 119 -3.94 4.52 19.57
N GLU A 120 -4.72 5.54 19.23
CA GLU A 120 -5.30 6.48 20.21
C GLU A 120 -6.18 5.78 21.26
N ARG A 121 -6.95 4.75 20.86
CA ARG A 121 -7.70 3.92 21.82
C ARG A 121 -6.79 3.12 22.74
N ILE A 122 -5.74 2.51 22.20
CA ILE A 122 -4.78 1.74 23.02
C ILE A 122 -4.07 2.67 24.01
N GLU A 123 -3.66 3.86 23.56
CA GLU A 123 -3.02 4.85 24.42
C GLU A 123 -3.96 5.39 25.48
N SER A 124 -5.22 5.68 25.16
CA SER A 124 -6.19 6.16 26.15
C SER A 124 -6.50 5.08 27.21
N VAL A 125 -6.68 3.83 26.81
CA VAL A 125 -6.81 2.70 27.76
C VAL A 125 -5.55 2.55 28.62
N ARG A 126 -4.36 2.69 28.03
CA ARG A 126 -3.09 2.63 28.77
C ARG A 126 -3.01 3.76 29.79
N ILE A 127 -3.27 5.00 29.40
CA ILE A 127 -3.24 6.16 30.31
C ILE A 127 -4.25 5.97 31.43
N GLU A 128 -5.45 5.48 31.13
CA GLU A 128 -6.47 5.23 32.15
C GLU A 128 -6.07 4.10 33.10
N SER A 129 -5.47 3.02 32.59
CA SER A 129 -4.95 1.94 33.44
C SER A 129 -3.84 2.43 34.38
N VAL A 130 -2.92 3.27 33.89
CA VAL A 130 -1.84 3.88 34.71
C VAL A 130 -2.42 4.84 35.74
N ARG A 131 -3.44 5.63 35.38
CA ARG A 131 -4.16 6.49 36.34
C ARG A 131 -4.86 5.66 37.42
N ARG A 132 -5.47 4.53 37.09
CA ARG A 132 -6.09 3.64 38.09
C ARG A 132 -5.06 2.97 39.00
N THR A 133 -3.87 2.64 38.51
CA THR A 133 -2.80 2.08 39.34
C THR A 133 -2.08 3.13 40.19
N ASN A 134 -2.05 4.40 39.74
CA ASN A 134 -1.32 5.49 40.42
C ASN A 134 -2.23 6.48 41.17
N ALA A 135 -3.55 6.39 41.04
CA ALA A 135 -4.47 7.11 41.90
C ALA A 135 -4.33 6.55 43.32
N PRO A 136 -4.22 7.40 44.36
CA PRO A 136 -4.40 6.93 45.73
C PRO A 136 -5.79 6.29 45.78
N GLN A 137 -5.87 4.98 46.03
CA GLN A 137 -7.14 4.32 46.26
C GLN A 137 -7.80 4.99 47.47
N GLU A 138 -8.71 5.92 47.20
CA GLU A 138 -9.67 6.37 48.21
C GLU A 138 -10.42 5.13 48.68
N ALA A 139 -10.30 4.93 49.99
CA ALA A 139 -10.73 3.73 50.68
C ALA A 139 -12.18 3.41 50.35
N VAL A 140 -12.41 2.23 49.78
CA VAL A 140 -13.70 1.55 49.94
C VAL A 140 -13.81 1.23 51.44
N PRO A 141 -14.76 1.81 52.19
CA PRO A 141 -14.88 1.56 53.61
C PRO A 141 -15.44 0.15 53.80
N GLY A 142 -14.57 -0.80 54.14
CA GLY A 142 -15.03 -2.15 54.49
C GLY A 142 -13.96 -3.22 54.54
N GLN A 143 -13.13 -3.38 53.52
CA GLN A 143 -12.17 -4.50 53.45
C GLN A 143 -11.02 -4.19 52.48
N GLY A 144 -9.77 -4.37 52.91
CA GLY A 144 -8.63 -4.49 51.99
C GLY A 144 -7.33 -3.95 52.55
N LYS A 145 -6.39 -4.83 52.87
CA LYS A 145 -5.00 -4.45 53.14
C LYS A 145 -4.40 -3.86 51.85
N TYR A 146 -3.70 -2.73 51.93
CA TYR A 146 -2.95 -2.18 50.80
C TYR A 146 -1.81 -3.14 50.43
N TYR A 147 -1.73 -3.55 49.15
CA TYR A 147 -0.66 -4.40 48.63
C TYR A 147 0.26 -3.61 47.70
N ASP A 148 1.57 -3.73 47.90
CA ASP A 148 2.60 -3.06 47.09
C ASP A 148 2.76 -3.71 45.71
N ALA A 149 2.46 -5.01 45.59
CA ALA A 149 2.42 -5.73 44.32
C ALA A 149 1.44 -6.90 44.37
N VAL A 150 0.78 -7.20 43.25
CA VAL A 150 -0.15 -8.34 43.12
C VAL A 150 0.18 -9.11 41.85
N GLY A 151 0.19 -10.44 41.94
CA GLY A 151 0.41 -11.30 40.79
C GLY A 151 0.46 -12.78 41.12
N GLN A 152 0.66 -13.62 40.11
CA GLN A 152 0.82 -15.06 40.30
C GLN A 152 2.26 -15.39 40.69
N LEU A 153 2.44 -16.10 41.80
CA LEU A 153 3.76 -16.48 42.27
C LEU A 153 4.26 -17.74 41.57
N VAL A 154 5.44 -17.67 40.95
CA VAL A 154 6.05 -18.78 40.20
C VAL A 154 7.50 -18.96 40.62
N GLY A 155 8.02 -20.18 40.58
CA GLY A 155 9.45 -20.44 40.79
C GLY A 155 10.28 -19.81 39.67
N SER A 156 11.38 -19.13 40.02
CA SER A 156 12.32 -18.69 38.99
C SER A 156 13.14 -19.87 38.48
N ALA A 157 13.18 -20.05 37.15
CA ALA A 157 14.09 -21.01 36.53
C ALA A 157 15.57 -20.54 36.56
N VAL A 158 15.80 -19.23 36.73
CA VAL A 158 17.14 -18.62 36.72
C VAL A 158 17.73 -18.54 38.13
N TYR A 159 16.86 -18.39 39.14
CA TYR A 159 17.24 -18.15 40.54
C TYR A 159 16.74 -19.32 41.39
N ASP A 160 17.33 -20.48 41.17
CA ASP A 160 16.89 -21.77 41.72
C ASP A 160 17.50 -22.12 43.10
N GLY A 161 18.55 -21.42 43.52
CA GLY A 161 19.29 -21.68 44.74
C GLY A 161 20.56 -22.51 44.57
N ASN A 162 20.88 -23.00 43.37
CA ASN A 162 22.05 -23.86 43.13
C ASN A 162 23.33 -23.06 42.86
N ARG A 163 23.26 -22.05 41.98
CA ARG A 163 24.39 -21.15 41.64
C ARG A 163 24.12 -19.70 41.97
N MET A 164 22.85 -19.33 42.15
CA MET A 164 22.37 -17.98 42.42
C MET A 164 21.33 -18.05 43.54
N PRO A 165 21.08 -16.96 44.29
CA PRO A 165 20.11 -16.96 45.38
C PRO A 165 18.73 -17.40 44.90
N GLN A 166 18.02 -18.17 45.73
CA GLN A 166 16.67 -18.64 45.40
C GLN A 166 15.69 -17.47 45.39
N LEU A 167 15.06 -17.19 44.25
CA LEU A 167 14.05 -16.15 44.10
C LEU A 167 12.80 -16.70 43.40
N PHE A 168 11.67 -16.09 43.71
CA PHE A 168 10.39 -16.36 43.06
C PHE A 168 10.02 -15.20 42.15
N ARG A 169 9.23 -15.46 41.13
CA ARG A 169 8.74 -14.46 40.18
C ARG A 169 7.29 -14.16 40.50
N LEU A 170 6.97 -12.89 40.61
CA LEU A 170 5.60 -12.41 40.61
C LEU A 170 5.23 -12.06 39.17
N LEU A 171 4.30 -12.82 38.58
CA LEU A 171 3.82 -12.59 37.23
C LEU A 171 2.54 -11.76 37.25
N ASP A 172 2.47 -10.78 36.36
CA ASP A 172 1.20 -10.10 36.07
C ASP A 172 0.28 -11.05 35.29
N ALA A 173 -0.95 -11.23 35.80
CA ALA A 173 -1.94 -12.12 35.21
C ALA A 173 -2.37 -11.70 33.80
N SER A 174 -2.24 -10.41 33.45
CA SER A 174 -2.66 -9.89 32.15
C SER A 174 -1.58 -10.03 31.07
N SER A 175 -0.31 -9.82 31.43
CA SER A 175 0.80 -9.79 30.47
C SER A 175 1.74 -10.99 30.56
N LEU A 176 1.61 -11.83 31.60
CA LEU A 176 2.52 -12.92 31.96
C LEU A 176 3.98 -12.48 32.12
N ARG A 177 4.22 -11.17 32.27
CA ARG A 177 5.54 -10.59 32.51
C ARG A 177 5.87 -10.59 33.99
N THR A 178 7.16 -10.67 34.30
CA THR A 178 7.63 -10.55 35.69
C THR A 178 7.50 -9.12 36.17
N VAL A 179 6.67 -8.90 37.19
CA VAL A 179 6.49 -7.61 37.87
C VAL A 179 7.60 -7.39 38.89
N ALA A 180 7.93 -8.43 39.66
CA ALA A 180 8.96 -8.37 40.69
C ALA A 180 9.53 -9.76 40.97
N TYR A 181 10.70 -9.79 41.61
CA TYR A 181 11.25 -10.99 42.21
C TYR A 181 10.98 -10.96 43.72
N VAL A 182 10.58 -12.09 44.28
CA VAL A 182 10.27 -12.24 45.70
C VAL A 182 11.37 -13.05 46.34
N GLN A 183 12.02 -12.47 47.34
CA GLN A 183 13.04 -13.16 48.12
C GLN A 183 12.36 -13.91 49.28
N PRO A 184 12.65 -15.21 49.50
CA PRO A 184 12.19 -15.90 50.69
C PRO A 184 12.76 -15.24 51.96
N GLY A 185 11.89 -14.98 52.93
CA GLY A 185 12.27 -14.39 54.22
C GLY A 185 11.96 -15.32 55.38
N ASP A 186 12.46 -14.98 56.57
CA ASP A 186 12.35 -15.83 57.76
C ASP A 186 10.90 -16.02 58.27
N LYS A 187 10.01 -15.09 57.90
CA LYS A 187 8.61 -15.06 58.35
C LYS A 187 7.61 -15.68 57.37
N ILE A 188 7.96 -15.76 56.08
CA ILE A 188 7.05 -16.21 55.02
C ILE A 188 7.83 -17.07 54.04
N ASN A 189 7.41 -18.32 53.88
CA ASN A 189 7.94 -19.23 52.88
C ASN A 189 7.12 -19.13 51.57
N PRO A 190 7.67 -18.54 50.48
CA PRO A 190 6.93 -18.33 49.24
C PRO A 190 6.59 -19.65 48.52
N LYS A 191 7.28 -20.76 48.84
CA LYS A 191 7.03 -22.08 48.23
C LYS A 191 5.58 -22.56 48.45
N VAL A 192 4.97 -22.18 49.57
CA VAL A 192 3.61 -22.59 49.94
C VAL A 192 2.55 -21.95 49.02
N TYR A 193 2.88 -20.82 48.40
CA TYR A 193 1.95 -20.03 47.58
C TYR A 193 2.27 -20.11 46.08
N LEU A 194 3.11 -21.06 45.67
CA LEU A 194 3.43 -21.28 44.26
C LEU A 194 2.16 -21.60 43.45
N GLY A 195 2.03 -20.95 42.31
CA GLY A 195 0.88 -21.06 41.41
C GLY A 195 -0.34 -20.23 41.82
N GLN A 196 -0.35 -19.65 43.03
CA GLN A 196 -1.46 -18.83 43.52
C GLN A 196 -1.27 -17.35 43.17
N VAL A 197 -2.40 -16.63 43.04
CA VAL A 197 -2.40 -15.18 42.95
C VAL A 197 -2.26 -14.61 44.36
N VAL A 198 -1.17 -13.88 44.60
CA VAL A 198 -0.83 -13.33 45.91
C VAL A 198 -0.66 -11.82 45.84
N GLY A 199 -1.08 -11.14 46.91
CA GLY A 199 -0.74 -9.75 47.19
C GLY A 199 0.41 -9.68 48.18
N LEU A 200 1.44 -8.93 47.86
CA LEU A 200 2.62 -8.73 48.70
C LEU A 200 2.62 -7.32 49.28
N ILE A 201 2.99 -7.22 50.55
CA ILE A 201 3.20 -5.98 51.27
C ILE A 201 4.65 -6.02 51.75
N GLY A 202 5.50 -5.13 51.28
CA GLY A 202 6.93 -5.19 51.52
C GLY A 202 7.73 -4.08 50.85
N SER A 203 8.96 -3.89 51.30
CA SER A 203 9.85 -2.87 50.73
C SER A 203 10.43 -3.33 49.39
N SER A 204 10.12 -2.63 48.30
CA SER A 204 10.73 -2.86 46.99
C SER A 204 12.12 -2.22 46.92
N ARG A 205 13.13 -3.00 46.56
CA ARG A 205 14.49 -2.52 46.32
C ARG A 205 14.96 -2.94 44.94
N TYR A 206 15.46 -1.98 44.17
CA TYR A 206 16.14 -2.26 42.91
C TYR A 206 17.58 -2.72 43.17
N ASP A 207 17.95 -3.88 42.63
CA ASP A 207 19.34 -4.36 42.63
C ASP A 207 20.02 -4.00 41.30
N PRO A 208 20.97 -3.05 41.29
CA PRO A 208 21.64 -2.61 40.06
C PRO A 208 22.55 -3.68 39.44
N SER A 209 23.02 -4.66 40.23
CA SER A 209 23.89 -5.74 39.74
C SER A 209 23.11 -6.75 38.90
N LEU A 210 21.84 -6.98 39.26
CA LEU A 210 20.94 -7.91 38.58
C LEU A 210 19.96 -7.20 37.63
N LYS A 211 19.82 -5.88 37.76
CA LYS A 211 18.81 -5.05 37.08
C LYS A 211 17.37 -5.49 37.36
N LEU A 212 17.09 -5.92 38.60
CA LEU A 212 15.79 -6.46 39.00
C LEU A 212 15.20 -5.69 40.19
N ASN A 213 13.87 -5.62 40.24
CA ASN A 213 13.13 -5.22 41.43
C ASN A 213 12.92 -6.43 42.34
N ILE A 214 13.44 -6.35 43.56
CA ILE A 214 13.34 -7.40 44.58
C ILE A 214 12.40 -6.90 45.70
N LEU A 215 11.39 -7.71 46.03
CA LEU A 215 10.48 -7.53 47.15
C LEU A 215 10.87 -8.47 48.29
N LYS A 216 10.87 -7.94 49.51
CA LYS A 216 11.12 -8.66 50.76
C LYS A 216 9.98 -8.45 51.75
#